data_AF-F4CY11-F1
#
_entry.id   AF-F4CY11-F1
#
_cell.length_a   1.000
_cell.length_b   1.000
_cell.length_c   1.000
_cell.angle_alpha   90.00
_cell.angle_beta   90.00
_cell.angle_gamma   90.00
#
_symmetry.space_group_name_H-M   'P 1'
#
loop_
_entity.id
_entity.type
_entity.pdbx_description
1 polymer ?
#
loop_
_entity_poly.entity_id
_entity_poly.type
_entity_poly.pdbx_seq_one_letter_code
_entity_poly.pdbx_strand_id
1 'polypeptide(L)'
;MTAADVTHPDPAGPVDPVEAEVSPPVPPLDDPPAEDEHDGGGGGGEPRWVRPAVIIGAVLALLLLGGAGGLLVGLHNAPGDLSVPQADSVDVGFAQDMTVHHQQAVDMANWERDHTSDPALRQLAFDIESTQTAQIGRMQGWLALWGQPAQHSGAYMQWMVGAPAHDHGPTVAAAGMAAMPGMATDDDLRRLRASTGKELDVLFLQLMLRHHEGGAGMLEYGAKYAQVPDVRNLAAQMLSSQTSEAQYMTQLLAERGAQPLPVNAVR
;
A
#
# COMPACT_ATOMS: atom_id res chain seq x y z
N MET A 1 67.46 -28.90 -1.74
CA MET A 1 68.00 -28.66 -3.09
C MET A 1 66.84 -28.09 -3.93
N THR A 2 66.65 -26.75 -3.99
CA THR A 2 67.25 -25.77 -4.93
C THR A 2 66.96 -26.10 -6.40
N ALA A 3 66.03 -25.36 -7.03
CA ALA A 3 66.25 -24.24 -8.00
C ALA A 3 66.61 -24.76 -9.42
N ALA A 4 66.11 -24.25 -10.55
CA ALA A 4 65.95 -22.88 -11.07
C ALA A 4 64.81 -22.88 -12.14
N ASP A 5 64.00 -21.85 -12.37
CA ASP A 5 64.22 -20.44 -12.80
C ASP A 5 64.75 -20.27 -14.24
N VAL A 6 64.27 -19.17 -14.88
CA VAL A 6 64.74 -18.39 -16.04
C VAL A 6 63.82 -18.41 -17.29
N THR A 7 63.39 -17.34 -17.99
CA THR A 7 63.12 -15.89 -17.78
C THR A 7 62.55 -15.31 -19.12
N HIS A 8 61.47 -14.49 -19.08
CA HIS A 8 61.23 -13.18 -19.77
C HIS A 8 61.22 -13.05 -21.34
N PRO A 9 60.83 -11.90 -21.97
CA PRO A 9 60.31 -10.58 -21.47
C PRO A 9 59.06 -9.97 -22.23
N ASP A 10 58.52 -8.87 -21.69
CA ASP A 10 57.62 -7.82 -22.27
C ASP A 10 58.43 -6.82 -23.17
N PRO A 11 57.92 -5.82 -23.96
CA PRO A 11 56.84 -4.84 -23.61
C PRO A 11 56.03 -4.13 -24.76
N ALA A 12 55.08 -3.27 -24.33
CA ALA A 12 54.59 -1.99 -24.92
C ALA A 12 53.58 -1.95 -26.10
N GLY A 13 52.58 -1.04 -25.97
CA GLY A 13 51.37 -0.85 -26.80
C GLY A 13 51.54 -0.10 -28.13
N PRO A 14 50.43 0.33 -28.79
CA PRO A 14 49.98 1.72 -28.62
C PRO A 14 48.45 1.99 -28.73
N VAL A 15 48.13 3.27 -28.57
CA VAL A 15 46.85 4.00 -28.43
C VAL A 15 46.24 4.51 -29.75
N ASP A 16 44.91 4.65 -29.69
CA ASP A 16 43.93 5.55 -30.35
C ASP A 16 43.68 5.63 -31.88
N PRO A 17 42.41 5.87 -32.29
CA PRO A 17 41.99 6.09 -33.68
C PRO A 17 41.92 7.60 -34.02
N VAL A 18 42.40 7.98 -35.20
CA VAL A 18 42.14 9.29 -35.82
C VAL A 18 41.96 9.08 -37.32
N GLU A 19 40.75 9.29 -37.84
CA GLU A 19 40.53 9.49 -39.28
C GLU A 19 39.81 10.82 -39.48
N ALA A 20 40.48 11.73 -40.18
CA ALA A 20 39.94 12.95 -40.74
C ALA A 20 40.22 12.95 -42.26
N GLU A 21 39.16 13.28 -43.00
CA GLU A 21 39.06 13.81 -44.37
C GLU A 21 39.63 13.02 -45.57
N VAL A 22 38.84 12.95 -46.66
CA VAL A 22 39.14 13.59 -47.97
C VAL A 22 37.95 13.40 -48.93
N SER A 23 37.43 14.51 -49.47
CA SER A 23 36.50 14.60 -50.61
C SER A 23 37.28 14.77 -51.92
N PRO A 24 36.83 14.25 -53.09
CA PRO A 24 36.37 15.13 -54.21
C PRO A 24 35.44 14.41 -55.24
N PRO A 25 35.10 14.97 -56.45
CA PRO A 25 35.06 16.35 -56.95
C PRO A 25 33.67 16.80 -57.51
N VAL A 26 33.59 18.10 -57.78
CA VAL A 26 32.49 18.90 -58.38
C VAL A 26 32.48 18.86 -59.93
N PRO A 27 31.32 18.87 -60.61
CA PRO A 27 31.16 19.34 -62.00
C PRO A 27 30.54 20.76 -62.09
N PRO A 28 30.69 21.46 -63.23
CA PRO A 28 30.98 22.90 -63.28
C PRO A 28 29.77 23.84 -63.22
N LEU A 29 30.10 25.08 -62.86
CA LEU A 29 29.26 26.28 -62.83
C LEU A 29 29.05 26.83 -64.25
N ASP A 30 27.80 27.19 -64.57
CA ASP A 30 27.48 28.21 -65.56
C ASP A 30 26.83 29.40 -64.82
N ASP A 31 27.34 30.60 -65.07
CA ASP A 31 26.99 31.88 -64.42
C ASP A 31 25.86 32.66 -65.16
N PRO A 32 25.27 33.70 -64.52
CA PRO A 32 23.87 34.19 -64.67
C PRO A 32 23.78 35.44 -65.59
N PRO A 33 22.67 36.24 -65.79
CA PRO A 33 21.75 36.91 -64.81
C PRO A 33 20.25 36.93 -65.26
N ALA A 34 19.24 37.44 -64.56
CA ALA A 34 19.07 38.79 -64.02
C ALA A 34 17.88 38.89 -63.04
N GLU A 35 18.07 39.78 -62.05
CA GLU A 35 17.17 40.77 -61.44
C GLU A 35 15.65 40.49 -61.41
N ASP A 36 15.07 40.54 -60.21
CA ASP A 36 14.18 41.66 -59.85
C ASP A 36 13.85 41.68 -58.34
N GLU A 37 14.18 42.84 -57.77
CA GLU A 37 13.40 43.65 -56.82
C GLU A 37 13.02 43.14 -55.41
N HIS A 38 13.43 43.96 -54.44
CA HIS A 38 12.88 44.12 -53.11
C HIS A 38 11.34 44.24 -53.09
N ASP A 39 10.69 43.59 -52.12
CA ASP A 39 9.82 44.33 -51.20
C ASP A 39 9.72 43.67 -49.83
N GLY A 40 9.74 44.50 -48.79
CA GLY A 40 9.62 44.13 -47.40
C GLY A 40 8.16 43.91 -46.99
N GLY A 41 7.95 43.05 -46.01
CA GLY A 41 6.63 42.80 -45.44
C GLY A 41 6.71 41.97 -44.17
N GLY A 42 7.00 42.64 -43.04
CA GLY A 42 6.90 42.03 -41.73
C GLY A 42 5.47 41.59 -41.42
N GLY A 43 5.31 40.29 -41.14
CA GLY A 43 4.06 39.71 -40.66
C GLY A 43 4.37 38.52 -39.76
N GLY A 44 4.56 38.77 -38.47
CA GLY A 44 4.64 37.73 -37.46
C GLY A 44 3.30 37.00 -37.35
N GLY A 45 3.16 35.91 -38.11
CA GLY A 45 2.01 35.02 -37.99
C GLY A 45 2.13 34.22 -36.70
N GLU A 46 1.16 34.36 -35.80
CA GLU A 46 1.09 33.51 -34.60
C GLU A 46 1.10 32.02 -35.02
N PRO A 47 1.85 31.17 -34.30
CA PRO A 47 1.94 29.76 -34.63
C PRO A 47 0.55 29.12 -34.63
N ARG A 48 0.16 28.51 -35.76
CA ARG A 48 -1.19 27.96 -36.01
C ARG A 48 -1.65 26.87 -35.03
N TRP A 49 -0.78 26.40 -34.14
CA TRP A 49 -1.06 25.41 -33.09
C TRP A 49 -1.55 26.02 -31.77
N VAL A 50 -1.43 27.34 -31.58
CA VAL A 50 -1.86 28.02 -30.34
C VAL A 50 -3.40 28.00 -30.20
N ARG A 51 -4.12 28.17 -31.31
CA ARG A 51 -5.60 28.17 -31.33
C ARG A 51 -6.24 26.85 -30.86
N PRO A 52 -5.86 25.67 -31.38
CA PRO A 52 -6.41 24.41 -30.86
C PRO A 52 -6.00 24.13 -29.40
N ALA A 53 -4.78 24.52 -28.99
CA ALA A 53 -4.31 24.33 -27.61
C ALA A 53 -5.11 25.16 -26.58
N VAL A 54 -5.45 26.41 -26.91
CA VAL A 54 -6.26 27.28 -26.03
C VAL A 54 -7.70 26.75 -25.92
N ILE A 55 -8.28 26.23 -27.01
CA ILE A 55 -9.63 25.66 -26.99
C ILE A 55 -9.68 24.38 -26.14
N ILE A 56 -8.69 23.49 -26.28
CA ILE A 56 -8.60 22.27 -25.46
C ILE A 56 -8.42 22.64 -23.98
N GLY A 57 -7.54 23.61 -23.67
CA GLY A 57 -7.36 24.11 -22.31
C GLY A 57 -8.65 24.69 -21.71
N ALA A 58 -9.41 25.47 -22.48
CA ALA A 58 -10.67 26.05 -22.03
C ALA A 58 -11.77 24.99 -21.80
N VAL A 59 -11.86 23.98 -22.67
CA VAL A 59 -12.82 22.88 -22.52
C VAL A 59 -12.47 22.02 -21.29
N LEU A 60 -11.19 21.71 -21.07
CA LEU A 60 -10.75 20.98 -19.89
C LEU A 60 -11.00 21.78 -18.60
N ALA A 61 -10.75 23.09 -18.59
CA ALA A 61 -11.06 23.95 -17.46
C ALA A 61 -12.57 24.01 -17.16
N LEU A 62 -13.42 24.12 -18.19
CA LEU A 62 -14.88 24.09 -18.05
C LEU A 62 -15.40 22.73 -17.57
N LEU A 63 -14.80 21.62 -18.04
CA LEU A 63 -15.15 20.27 -17.57
C LEU A 63 -14.73 20.05 -16.11
N LEU A 64 -13.56 20.56 -15.70
CA LEU A 64 -13.11 20.52 -14.31
C LEU A 64 -13.97 21.39 -13.39
N LEU A 65 -14.31 22.62 -13.83
CA LEU A 65 -15.21 23.51 -13.09
C LEU A 65 -16.64 22.96 -13.00
N GLY A 66 -17.15 22.39 -14.09
CA GLY A 66 -18.46 21.74 -14.13
C GLY A 66 -18.51 20.46 -13.28
N GLY A 67 -17.44 19.66 -13.30
CA GLY A 67 -17.31 18.46 -12.46
C GLY A 67 -17.21 18.80 -10.98
N ALA A 68 -16.38 19.78 -10.61
CA ALA A 68 -16.24 20.24 -9.22
C ALA A 68 -17.53 20.93 -8.71
N GLY A 69 -18.17 21.75 -9.55
CA GLY A 69 -19.44 22.40 -9.23
C GLY A 69 -20.59 21.40 -9.12
N GLY A 70 -20.66 20.41 -10.01
CA GLY A 70 -21.64 19.32 -9.97
C GLY A 70 -21.48 18.42 -8.75
N LEU A 71 -20.24 18.13 -8.33
CA LEU A 71 -19.95 17.38 -7.11
C LEU A 71 -20.36 18.15 -5.85
N LEU A 72 -20.07 19.45 -5.77
CA LEU A 72 -20.46 20.30 -4.64
C LEU A 72 -21.99 20.44 -4.51
N VAL A 73 -22.71 20.59 -5.63
CA VAL A 73 -24.18 20.65 -5.63
C VAL A 73 -24.80 19.29 -5.34
N GLY A 74 -24.20 18.19 -5.83
CA GLY A 74 -24.65 16.82 -5.55
C GLY A 74 -24.54 16.43 -4.09
N LEU A 75 -23.47 16.85 -3.41
CA LEU A 75 -23.28 16.64 -1.96
C LEU A 75 -24.25 17.47 -1.11
N HIS A 76 -24.67 18.65 -1.58
CA HIS A 76 -25.60 19.53 -0.86
C HIS A 76 -27.08 19.11 -1.00
N ASN A 77 -27.44 18.39 -2.07
CA ASN A 77 -28.83 18.04 -2.38
C ASN A 77 -29.16 16.55 -2.18
N ALA A 78 -28.26 15.75 -1.59
CA ALA A 78 -28.56 14.37 -1.25
C ALA A 78 -29.64 14.32 -0.15
N PRO A 79 -30.86 13.83 -0.42
CA PRO A 79 -31.89 13.67 0.59
C PRO A 79 -31.61 12.35 1.31
N GLY A 80 -30.94 12.45 2.44
CA GLY A 80 -30.73 11.37 3.38
C GLY A 80 -30.24 11.98 4.67
N ASP A 81 -31.00 11.84 5.74
CA ASP A 81 -30.52 12.05 7.10
C ASP A 81 -29.45 10.97 7.37
N LEU A 82 -28.24 11.16 6.83
CA LEU A 82 -27.08 10.35 7.15
C LEU A 82 -26.69 10.74 8.57
N SER A 83 -27.44 10.24 9.54
CA SER A 83 -27.10 10.35 10.94
C SER A 83 -25.65 9.88 11.11
N VAL A 84 -24.80 10.81 11.50
CA VAL A 84 -23.39 10.53 11.78
C VAL A 84 -23.37 9.46 12.88
N PRO A 85 -22.65 8.34 12.68
CA PRO A 85 -22.55 7.30 13.69
C PRO A 85 -22.09 7.89 15.03
N GLN A 86 -22.80 7.52 16.10
CA GLN A 86 -22.44 7.94 17.46
C GLN A 86 -21.07 7.38 17.86
N ALA A 87 -20.38 8.03 18.79
CA ALA A 87 -19.03 7.64 19.18
C ALA A 87 -18.94 6.24 19.78
N ASP A 88 -20.02 5.75 20.39
CA ASP A 88 -20.15 4.41 20.98
C ASP A 88 -20.73 3.36 20.01
N SER A 89 -20.91 3.72 18.73
CA SER A 89 -21.43 2.80 17.73
C SER A 89 -20.41 1.74 17.33
N VAL A 90 -20.93 0.63 16.78
CA VAL A 90 -20.11 -0.41 16.14
C VAL A 90 -19.27 0.18 15.01
N ASP A 91 -19.82 1.12 14.23
CA ASP A 91 -19.12 1.72 13.09
C ASP A 91 -17.86 2.48 13.50
N VAL A 92 -17.97 3.31 14.55
CA VAL A 92 -16.85 4.12 15.05
C VAL A 92 -15.84 3.24 15.78
N GLY A 93 -16.32 2.39 16.70
CA GLY A 93 -15.45 1.51 17.47
C GLY A 93 -14.70 0.49 16.61
N PHE A 94 -15.38 -0.14 15.65
CA PHE A 94 -14.73 -1.05 14.69
C PHE A 94 -13.64 -0.33 13.90
N ALA A 95 -13.93 0.85 13.35
CA ALA A 95 -12.96 1.60 12.56
C ALA A 95 -11.73 2.01 13.38
N GLN A 96 -11.91 2.41 14.63
CA GLN A 96 -10.82 2.78 15.54
C GLN A 96 -9.95 1.56 15.91
N ASP A 97 -10.60 0.50 16.39
CA ASP A 97 -9.91 -0.70 16.88
C ASP A 97 -9.23 -1.46 15.75
N MET A 98 -9.93 -1.68 14.63
CA MET A 98 -9.38 -2.40 13.49
C MET A 98 -8.26 -1.61 12.80
N THR A 99 -8.27 -0.26 12.88
CA THR A 99 -7.12 0.55 12.45
C THR A 99 -5.87 0.23 13.26
N VAL A 100 -5.99 0.16 14.59
CA VAL A 100 -4.85 -0.18 15.47
C VAL A 100 -4.39 -1.63 15.26
N HIS A 101 -5.34 -2.55 15.10
CA HIS A 101 -5.08 -3.97 14.83
C HIS A 101 -4.30 -4.11 13.51
N HIS A 102 -4.80 -3.51 12.43
CA HIS A 102 -4.14 -3.58 11.12
C HIS A 102 -2.77 -2.90 11.08
N GLN A 103 -2.58 -1.81 11.84
CA GLN A 103 -1.27 -1.17 11.89
C GLN A 103 -0.18 -2.12 12.39
N GLN A 104 -0.47 -2.99 13.37
CA GLN A 104 0.50 -3.97 13.84
C GLN A 104 0.83 -5.03 12.78
N ALA A 105 -0.17 -5.48 12.01
CA ALA A 105 0.08 -6.39 10.88
C ALA A 105 0.96 -5.73 9.81
N VAL A 106 0.69 -4.47 9.46
CA VAL A 106 1.53 -3.70 8.52
C VAL A 106 2.96 -3.60 9.02
N ASP A 107 3.17 -3.33 10.32
CA ASP A 107 4.51 -3.25 10.91
C ASP A 107 5.26 -4.60 10.85
N MET A 108 4.59 -5.71 11.16
CA MET A 108 5.18 -7.06 11.05
C MET A 108 5.48 -7.45 9.60
N ALA A 109 4.57 -7.14 8.68
CA ALA A 109 4.71 -7.45 7.26
C ALA A 109 5.84 -6.65 6.62
N ASN A 110 5.95 -5.35 6.91
CA ASN A 110 7.08 -4.53 6.46
C ASN A 110 8.42 -5.12 6.91
N TRP A 111 8.51 -5.54 8.18
CA TRP A 111 9.72 -6.15 8.70
C TRP A 111 10.07 -7.43 7.96
N GLU A 112 9.12 -8.34 7.78
CA GLU A 112 9.33 -9.59 7.04
C GLU A 112 9.78 -9.32 5.60
N ARG A 113 9.05 -8.47 4.87
CA ARG A 113 9.32 -8.14 3.47
C ARG A 113 10.77 -7.68 3.27
N ASP A 114 11.27 -6.87 4.20
CA ASP A 114 12.59 -6.25 4.11
C ASP A 114 13.74 -7.19 4.55
N HIS A 115 13.44 -8.24 5.33
CA HIS A 115 14.48 -9.07 5.97
C HIS A 115 14.46 -10.55 5.54
N THR A 116 13.36 -11.05 4.97
CA THR A 116 13.31 -12.44 4.48
C THR A 116 14.09 -12.60 3.18
N SER A 117 14.76 -13.75 3.02
CA SER A 117 15.31 -14.18 1.74
C SER A 117 14.30 -14.97 0.90
N ASP A 118 13.18 -15.39 1.48
CA ASP A 118 12.18 -16.24 0.83
C ASP A 118 11.25 -15.41 -0.09
N PRO A 119 11.21 -15.70 -1.40
CA PRO A 119 10.37 -14.94 -2.33
C PRO A 119 8.87 -15.10 -2.08
N ALA A 120 8.42 -16.25 -1.57
CA ALA A 120 7.00 -16.47 -1.28
C ALA A 120 6.57 -15.63 -0.05
N LEU A 121 7.41 -15.56 0.98
CA LEU A 121 7.12 -14.74 2.16
C LEU A 121 7.25 -13.24 1.88
N ARG A 122 8.21 -12.83 1.04
CA ARG A 122 8.29 -11.44 0.60
C ARG A 122 7.02 -11.00 -0.12
N GLN A 123 6.47 -11.86 -0.98
CA GLN A 123 5.22 -11.59 -1.69
C GLN A 123 4.03 -11.54 -0.72
N LEU A 124 3.88 -12.54 0.15
CA LEU A 124 2.82 -12.57 1.16
C LEU A 124 2.84 -11.32 2.04
N ALA A 125 4.02 -10.93 2.53
CA ALA A 125 4.19 -9.76 3.36
C ALA A 125 3.79 -8.47 2.61
N PHE A 126 4.20 -8.32 1.35
CA PHE A 126 3.79 -7.19 0.52
C PHE A 126 2.27 -7.13 0.30
N ASP A 127 1.62 -8.27 0.08
CA ASP A 127 0.18 -8.34 -0.15
C ASP A 127 -0.62 -7.95 1.12
N ILE A 128 -0.17 -8.43 2.28
CA ILE A 128 -0.74 -8.07 3.59
C ILE A 128 -0.54 -6.57 3.86
N GLU A 129 0.69 -6.07 3.73
CA GLU A 129 1.03 -4.65 3.91
C GLU A 129 0.12 -3.76 3.05
N SER A 130 0.04 -4.05 1.75
CA SER A 130 -0.70 -3.25 0.79
C SER A 130 -2.21 -3.25 1.09
N THR A 131 -2.76 -4.44 1.35
CA THR A 131 -4.19 -4.62 1.59
C THR A 131 -4.62 -3.96 2.90
N GLN A 132 -3.87 -4.20 3.98
CA GLN A 132 -4.21 -3.65 5.30
C GLN A 132 -3.96 -2.14 5.38
N THR A 133 -2.95 -1.61 4.68
CA THR A 133 -2.75 -0.15 4.58
C THR A 133 -3.93 0.53 3.86
N ALA A 134 -4.42 -0.04 2.75
CA ALA A 134 -5.58 0.49 2.05
C ALA A 134 -6.84 0.47 2.93
N GLN A 135 -7.01 -0.59 3.72
CA GLN A 135 -8.11 -0.73 4.66
C GLN A 135 -8.05 0.27 5.82
N ILE A 136 -6.85 0.51 6.39
CA ILE A 136 -6.60 1.57 7.37
C ILE A 136 -7.03 2.93 6.80
N GLY A 137 -6.62 3.24 5.56
CA GLY A 137 -6.99 4.50 4.91
C GLY A 137 -8.50 4.70 4.76
N ARG A 138 -9.25 3.63 4.46
CA ARG A 138 -10.73 3.68 4.40
C ARG A 138 -11.34 3.99 5.77
N MET A 139 -10.90 3.27 6.81
CA MET A 139 -11.43 3.43 8.17
C MET A 139 -11.11 4.82 8.73
N GLN A 140 -9.88 5.30 8.55
CA GLN A 140 -9.49 6.66 8.94
C GLN A 140 -10.25 7.73 8.14
N GLY A 141 -10.49 7.50 6.84
CA GLY A 141 -11.30 8.38 6.01
C GLY A 141 -12.74 8.50 6.51
N TRP A 142 -13.35 7.39 6.94
CA TRP A 142 -14.67 7.40 7.56
C TRP A 142 -14.69 8.16 8.88
N LEU A 143 -13.73 7.90 9.77
CA LEU A 143 -13.63 8.60 11.05
C LEU A 143 -13.50 10.12 10.84
N ALA A 144 -12.67 10.55 9.89
CA ALA A 144 -12.55 11.96 9.52
C ALA A 144 -13.86 12.54 8.97
N LEU A 145 -14.54 11.81 8.08
CA LEU A 145 -15.83 12.23 7.51
C LEU A 145 -16.93 12.37 8.59
N TRP A 146 -16.91 11.49 9.59
CA TRP A 146 -17.84 11.51 10.72
C TRP A 146 -17.45 12.50 11.83
N GLY A 147 -16.30 13.19 11.70
CA GLY A 147 -15.79 14.08 12.75
C GLY A 147 -15.42 13.33 14.04
N GLN A 148 -15.11 12.04 13.95
CA GLN A 148 -14.73 11.18 15.06
C GLN A 148 -13.19 11.12 15.18
N PRO A 149 -12.65 10.93 16.40
CA PRO A 149 -11.21 10.79 16.58
C PRO A 149 -10.71 9.49 15.93
N ALA A 150 -9.48 9.52 15.40
CA ALA A 150 -8.85 8.37 14.74
C ALA A 150 -8.66 7.15 15.67
N GLN A 151 -8.60 7.39 16.98
CA GLN A 151 -8.52 6.38 18.03
C GLN A 151 -9.37 6.84 19.21
N HIS A 152 -9.92 5.90 19.99
CA HIS A 152 -10.57 6.22 21.25
C HIS A 152 -9.56 6.23 22.40
N SER A 153 -9.93 6.88 23.50
CA SER A 153 -9.21 6.76 24.78
C SER A 153 -9.83 5.64 25.61
N GLY A 154 -9.02 4.76 26.19
CA GLY A 154 -9.48 3.74 27.13
C GLY A 154 -9.33 2.31 26.61
N ALA A 155 -10.11 1.39 27.16
CA ALA A 155 -10.07 -0.03 26.79
C ALA A 155 -10.65 -0.26 25.39
N TYR A 156 -10.07 -1.20 24.64
CA TYR A 156 -10.54 -1.60 23.32
C TYR A 156 -11.86 -2.38 23.41
N MET A 157 -12.51 -2.58 22.27
CA MET A 157 -13.62 -3.52 22.08
C MET A 157 -14.90 -3.17 22.85
N GLN A 158 -15.03 -1.94 23.36
CA GLN A 158 -16.23 -1.49 24.08
C GLN A 158 -17.48 -1.48 23.20
N TRP A 159 -17.31 -1.39 21.88
CA TRP A 159 -18.37 -1.43 20.88
C TRP A 159 -18.96 -2.83 20.65
N MET A 160 -18.30 -3.90 21.12
CA MET A 160 -18.78 -5.28 20.99
C MET A 160 -19.68 -5.72 22.16
N VAL A 161 -20.68 -4.90 22.50
CA VAL A 161 -21.63 -5.20 23.58
C VAL A 161 -22.60 -6.32 23.21
N GLY A 162 -22.82 -7.27 24.13
CA GLY A 162 -23.82 -8.33 23.95
C GLY A 162 -23.51 -9.37 22.87
N ALA A 163 -22.28 -9.39 22.33
CA ALA A 163 -21.81 -10.50 21.50
C ALA A 163 -21.91 -11.81 22.31
N PRO A 164 -22.58 -12.87 21.80
CA PRO A 164 -22.43 -14.19 22.39
C PRO A 164 -20.93 -14.52 22.43
N ALA A 165 -20.45 -15.07 23.55
CA ALA A 165 -19.13 -15.68 23.55
C ALA A 165 -19.13 -16.75 22.46
N HIS A 166 -18.30 -16.58 21.42
CA HIS A 166 -17.98 -17.69 20.53
C HIS A 166 -17.20 -18.72 21.34
N ASP A 167 -17.37 -20.01 21.03
CA ASP A 167 -16.96 -21.18 21.83
C ASP A 167 -15.46 -21.26 22.22
N HIS A 168 -14.62 -20.28 21.88
CA HIS A 168 -13.19 -20.25 22.20
C HIS A 168 -12.62 -18.88 22.60
N GLY A 169 -13.45 -17.88 22.93
CA GLY A 169 -12.99 -16.51 23.29
C GLY A 169 -13.47 -16.02 24.66
N PRO A 170 -12.71 -15.15 25.36
CA PRO A 170 -13.20 -14.49 26.56
C PRO A 170 -14.44 -13.64 26.24
N THR A 171 -15.40 -13.62 27.17
CA THR A 171 -16.54 -12.70 27.08
C THR A 171 -16.02 -11.27 26.97
N VAL A 172 -16.45 -10.53 25.95
CA VAL A 172 -16.20 -9.08 25.90
C VAL A 172 -17.08 -8.46 26.97
N ALA A 173 -16.51 -8.23 28.15
CA ALA A 173 -17.18 -7.53 29.22
C ALA A 173 -17.49 -6.11 28.75
N ALA A 174 -18.59 -5.51 29.24
CA ALA A 174 -18.97 -4.13 28.92
C ALA A 174 -17.86 -3.09 29.24
N ALA A 175 -16.83 -3.48 29.99
CA ALA A 175 -15.67 -2.64 30.31
C ALA A 175 -14.57 -2.62 29.22
N GLY A 176 -14.70 -3.40 28.14
CA GLY A 176 -13.68 -3.53 27.10
C GLY A 176 -12.48 -4.40 27.52
N MET A 177 -11.44 -4.43 26.68
CA MET A 177 -10.21 -5.21 26.89
C MET A 177 -8.95 -4.32 26.85
N ALA A 178 -7.92 -4.70 27.60
CA ALA A 178 -6.63 -4.00 27.62
C ALA A 178 -5.84 -4.18 26.31
N ALA A 179 -6.05 -5.30 25.61
CA ALA A 179 -5.48 -5.60 24.31
C ALA A 179 -6.52 -6.29 23.44
N MET A 180 -6.47 -6.05 22.13
CA MET A 180 -7.33 -6.75 21.17
C MET A 180 -6.86 -8.19 20.96
N PRO A 181 -7.77 -9.12 20.62
CA PRO A 181 -7.42 -10.51 20.38
C PRO A 181 -6.40 -10.66 19.23
N GLY A 182 -5.48 -11.61 19.37
CA GLY A 182 -4.49 -11.95 18.35
C GLY A 182 -3.25 -11.04 18.27
N MET A 183 -3.29 -9.86 18.89
CA MET A 183 -2.17 -8.90 18.86
C MET A 183 -0.87 -9.55 19.37
N ALA A 184 0.22 -9.31 18.64
CA ALA A 184 1.57 -9.57 19.09
C ALA A 184 1.93 -8.69 20.29
N THR A 185 2.59 -9.31 21.28
CA THR A 185 3.10 -8.58 22.44
C THR A 185 4.38 -7.83 22.07
N ASP A 186 4.79 -6.86 22.90
CA ASP A 186 6.09 -6.19 22.72
C ASP A 186 7.26 -7.18 22.72
N ASP A 187 7.16 -8.27 23.48
CA ASP A 187 8.18 -9.32 23.49
C ASP A 187 8.21 -10.11 22.18
N ASP A 188 7.03 -10.44 21.63
CA ASP A 188 6.93 -11.08 20.33
C ASP A 188 7.53 -10.19 19.22
N LEU A 189 7.23 -8.90 19.23
CA LEU A 189 7.77 -7.94 18.25
C LEU A 189 9.28 -7.75 18.40
N ARG A 190 9.81 -7.72 19.63
CA ARG A 190 11.27 -7.72 19.86
C ARG A 190 11.92 -9.00 19.34
N ARG A 191 11.31 -10.16 19.59
CA ARG A 191 11.79 -11.45 19.10
C ARG A 191 11.77 -11.50 17.58
N LEU A 192 10.70 -11.02 16.94
CA LEU A 192 10.60 -10.93 15.48
C LEU A 192 11.77 -10.12 14.90
N ARG A 193 12.06 -8.94 15.48
CA ARG A 193 13.17 -8.07 15.05
C ARG A 193 14.56 -8.63 15.32
N ALA A 194 14.68 -9.54 16.28
CA ALA A 194 15.95 -10.20 16.62
C ALA A 194 16.18 -11.50 15.84
N SER A 195 15.14 -12.07 15.24
CA SER A 195 15.23 -13.27 14.41
C SER A 195 15.74 -12.97 13.01
N THR A 196 16.33 -13.98 12.37
CA THR A 196 16.79 -13.91 10.97
C THR A 196 16.55 -15.24 10.27
N GLY A 197 16.56 -15.27 8.94
CA GLY A 197 16.45 -16.50 8.17
C GLY A 197 15.16 -17.28 8.49
N LYS A 198 15.26 -18.61 8.58
CA LYS A 198 14.09 -19.47 8.80
C LYS A 198 13.37 -19.17 10.11
N GLU A 199 14.10 -18.78 11.16
CA GLU A 199 13.52 -18.42 12.45
C GLU A 199 12.67 -17.14 12.37
N LEU A 200 13.07 -16.18 11.55
CA LEU A 200 12.28 -14.97 11.27
C LEU A 200 10.99 -15.36 10.54
N ASP A 201 11.13 -16.05 9.42
CA ASP A 201 10.04 -16.50 8.55
C ASP A 201 8.95 -17.25 9.34
N VAL A 202 9.36 -18.21 10.18
CA VAL A 202 8.44 -19.00 11.00
C VAL A 202 7.75 -18.13 12.04
N LEU A 203 8.49 -17.22 12.69
CA LEU A 203 7.92 -16.36 13.72
C LEU A 203 6.93 -15.34 13.11
N PHE A 204 7.23 -14.78 11.94
CA PHE A 204 6.31 -13.92 11.20
C PHE A 204 5.00 -14.65 10.91
N LEU A 205 5.07 -15.83 10.29
CA LEU A 205 3.89 -16.63 9.96
C LEU A 205 3.07 -17.00 11.20
N GLN A 206 3.75 -17.37 12.29
CA GLN A 206 3.11 -17.70 13.57
C GLN A 206 2.36 -16.51 14.17
N LEU A 207 2.97 -15.33 14.19
CA LEU A 207 2.37 -14.12 14.75
C LEU A 207 1.24 -13.62 13.87
N MET A 208 1.44 -13.58 12.55
CA MET A 208 0.44 -13.12 11.59
C MET A 208 -0.77 -14.05 11.53
N LEU A 209 -0.58 -15.37 11.60
CA LEU A 209 -1.69 -16.32 11.71
C LEU A 209 -2.52 -16.08 12.97
N ARG A 210 -1.87 -15.99 14.13
CA ARG A 210 -2.56 -15.69 15.40
C ARG A 210 -3.29 -14.34 15.35
N HIS A 211 -2.69 -13.35 14.69
CA HIS A 211 -3.26 -12.03 14.51
C HIS A 211 -4.56 -12.08 13.70
N HIS A 212 -4.56 -12.77 12.54
CA HIS A 212 -5.75 -12.97 11.71
C HIS A 212 -6.85 -13.75 12.44
N GLU A 213 -6.49 -14.83 13.12
CA GLU A 213 -7.45 -15.64 13.89
C GLU A 213 -8.08 -14.83 15.04
N GLY A 214 -7.29 -13.98 15.71
CA GLY A 214 -7.82 -13.09 16.74
C GLY A 214 -8.74 -12.00 16.18
N GLY A 215 -8.42 -11.45 15.00
CA GLY A 215 -9.24 -10.44 14.32
C GLY A 215 -10.58 -10.98 13.81
N ALA A 216 -10.73 -12.29 13.57
CA ALA A 216 -11.93 -12.88 12.98
C ALA A 216 -13.22 -12.51 13.74
N GLY A 217 -13.22 -12.57 15.07
CA GLY A 217 -14.39 -12.21 15.88
C GLY A 217 -14.78 -10.73 15.77
N MET A 218 -13.80 -9.83 15.62
CA MET A 218 -14.04 -8.41 15.39
C MET A 218 -14.70 -8.18 14.03
N LEU A 219 -14.20 -8.86 13.00
CA LEU A 219 -14.71 -8.77 11.63
C LEU A 219 -16.12 -9.34 11.51
N GLU A 220 -16.38 -10.50 12.13
CA GLU A 220 -17.72 -11.09 12.19
C GLU A 220 -18.73 -10.16 12.85
N TYR A 221 -18.36 -9.55 13.98
CA TYR A 221 -19.23 -8.63 14.69
C TYR A 221 -19.46 -7.35 13.88
N GLY A 222 -18.41 -6.75 13.31
CA GLY A 222 -18.52 -5.58 12.43
C GLY A 222 -19.42 -5.85 11.22
N ALA A 223 -19.24 -7.00 10.55
CA ALA A 223 -20.06 -7.41 9.41
C ALA A 223 -21.54 -7.57 9.76
N LYS A 224 -21.83 -8.02 10.99
CA LYS A 224 -23.19 -8.31 11.44
C LYS A 224 -23.92 -7.10 12.02
N TYR A 225 -23.23 -6.25 12.77
CA TYR A 225 -23.87 -5.25 13.64
C TYR A 225 -23.55 -3.79 13.30
N ALA A 226 -22.58 -3.50 12.42
CA ALA A 226 -22.35 -2.12 11.98
C ALA A 226 -23.59 -1.55 11.29
N GLN A 227 -23.89 -0.26 11.48
CA GLN A 227 -25.09 0.37 10.93
C GLN A 227 -24.86 0.89 9.51
N VAL A 228 -23.63 1.34 9.21
CA VAL A 228 -23.21 1.83 7.91
C VAL A 228 -22.96 0.63 6.97
N PRO A 229 -23.64 0.54 5.81
CA PRO A 229 -23.46 -0.56 4.87
C PRO A 229 -22.02 -0.77 4.43
N ASP A 230 -21.26 0.30 4.20
CA ASP A 230 -19.86 0.21 3.77
C ASP A 230 -18.95 -0.40 4.83
N VAL A 231 -19.22 -0.14 6.12
CA VAL A 231 -18.48 -0.77 7.24
C VAL A 231 -18.76 -2.27 7.27
N ARG A 232 -20.03 -2.68 7.18
CA ARG A 232 -20.40 -4.12 7.12
C ARG A 232 -19.73 -4.82 5.95
N ASN A 233 -19.76 -4.20 4.77
CA ASN A 233 -19.21 -4.76 3.55
C ASN A 233 -17.68 -4.89 3.64
N LEU A 234 -16.99 -3.89 4.22
CA LEU A 234 -15.55 -3.96 4.41
C LEU A 234 -15.17 -5.07 5.40
N ALA A 235 -15.86 -5.15 6.54
CA ALA A 235 -15.62 -6.18 7.55
C ALA A 235 -15.82 -7.60 6.98
N ALA A 236 -16.85 -7.82 6.17
CA ALA A 236 -17.08 -9.11 5.50
C ALA A 236 -15.98 -9.45 4.46
N GLN A 237 -15.51 -8.46 3.71
CA GLN A 237 -14.41 -8.64 2.75
C GLN A 237 -13.11 -8.99 3.45
N MET A 238 -12.77 -8.28 4.53
CA MET A 238 -11.62 -8.55 5.38
C MET A 238 -11.68 -9.95 5.97
N LEU A 239 -12.84 -10.39 6.49
CA LEU A 239 -13.00 -11.73 7.05
C LEU A 239 -12.71 -12.80 5.99
N SER A 240 -13.23 -12.62 4.78
CA SER A 240 -12.99 -13.53 3.68
C SER A 240 -11.50 -13.58 3.29
N SER A 241 -10.84 -12.43 3.12
CA SER A 241 -9.43 -12.40 2.72
C SER A 241 -8.51 -12.95 3.81
N GLN A 242 -8.73 -12.55 5.07
CA GLN A 242 -7.94 -13.04 6.20
C GLN A 242 -8.10 -14.54 6.42
N THR A 243 -9.28 -15.12 6.14
CA THR A 243 -9.46 -16.58 6.18
C THR A 243 -8.60 -17.28 5.15
N SER A 244 -8.53 -16.77 3.91
CA SER A 244 -7.66 -17.34 2.87
C SER A 244 -6.17 -17.17 3.19
N GLU A 245 -5.77 -16.01 3.71
CA GLU A 245 -4.40 -15.74 4.15
C GLU A 245 -3.99 -16.68 5.31
N ALA A 246 -4.87 -16.89 6.29
CA ALA A 246 -4.63 -17.81 7.40
C ALA A 246 -4.41 -19.26 6.93
N GLN A 247 -5.20 -19.72 5.96
CA GLN A 247 -5.02 -21.05 5.35
C GLN A 247 -3.68 -21.17 4.64
N TYR A 248 -3.27 -20.12 3.92
CA TYR A 248 -1.99 -20.11 3.23
C TYR A 248 -0.80 -20.08 4.20
N MET A 249 -0.85 -19.25 5.24
CA MET A 249 0.16 -19.22 6.30
C MET A 249 0.29 -20.57 7.02
N THR A 250 -0.82 -21.27 7.24
CA THR A 250 -0.81 -22.62 7.81
C THR A 250 -0.04 -23.61 6.94
N GLN A 251 -0.22 -23.53 5.61
CA GLN A 251 0.53 -24.36 4.66
C GLN A 251 2.03 -24.02 4.70
N LEU A 252 2.37 -22.73 4.68
CA LEU A 252 3.75 -22.26 4.72
C LEU A 252 4.48 -22.65 6.02
N LEU A 253 3.76 -22.69 7.15
CA LEU A 253 4.28 -23.21 8.42
C LEU A 253 4.57 -24.70 8.33
N ALA A 254 3.63 -25.49 7.79
CA ALA A 254 3.78 -26.93 7.64
C ALA A 254 4.98 -27.29 6.73
N GLU A 255 5.17 -26.58 5.62
CA GLU A 255 6.33 -26.74 4.72
C GLU A 255 7.66 -26.46 5.43
N ARG A 256 7.65 -25.58 6.42
CA ARG A 256 8.82 -25.24 7.25
C ARG A 256 8.99 -26.16 8.45
N GLY A 257 8.09 -27.14 8.65
CA GLY A 257 8.10 -28.03 9.81
C GLY A 257 7.78 -27.32 11.12
N ALA A 258 7.05 -26.21 11.06
CA ALA A 258 6.63 -25.41 12.21
C ALA A 258 5.13 -25.59 12.49
N GLN A 259 4.73 -25.28 13.72
CA GLN A 259 3.33 -25.32 14.16
C GLN A 259 2.81 -23.90 14.44
N PRO A 260 1.50 -23.65 14.30
CA PRO A 260 0.88 -22.41 14.75
C PRO A 260 1.12 -22.12 16.24
N LEU A 261 1.08 -20.84 16.61
CA LEU A 261 0.98 -20.45 18.03
C LEU A 261 -0.46 -20.67 18.53
N PRO A 262 -0.67 -20.95 19.82
CA PRO A 262 -2.01 -20.95 20.40
C PRO A 262 -2.67 -19.58 20.26
N VAL A 263 -3.95 -19.57 19.88
CA VAL A 263 -4.77 -18.36 19.71
C VAL A 263 -4.88 -17.55 21.01
N ASN A 264 -4.85 -18.25 22.16
CA ASN A 264 -4.93 -17.67 23.51
C ASN A 264 -3.70 -18.08 24.34
N ALA A 265 -2.53 -17.54 24.05
CA ALA A 265 -1.40 -17.63 24.97
C ALA A 265 -1.63 -16.66 26.15
N VAL A 266 -2.49 -17.04 27.09
CA VAL A 266 -2.52 -16.39 28.40
C VAL A 266 -1.16 -16.68 29.06
N ARG A 267 -0.38 -15.63 29.30
CA ARG A 267 0.62 -15.64 30.37
C ARG A 267 0.13 -14.74 31.48
#